data_AF-A0AAE2C6I4-F1
#
_entry.id   AF-A0AAE2C6I4-F1
#
_cell.length_a   1.000
_cell.length_b   1.000
_cell.length_c   1.000
_cell.angle_alpha   90.00
_cell.angle_beta   90.00
_cell.angle_gamma   90.00
#
_symmetry.space_group_name_H-M   'P 1'
#
loop_
_entity.id
_entity.type
_entity.pdbx_description
1 polymer ?
#
loop_
_entity_poly.entity_id
_entity_poly.type
_entity_poly.pdbx_seq_one_letter_code
_entity_poly.pdbx_strand_id
1 'polypeptide(L)'
;MVLGLGTGSTAAFVVDKIGALIKSGGLTDIVGVPTSKRTQEQAASLGIPLSTLDAHPHLDLAIDGADEVDPNLDLVKGRGGALLREKMVEAASDKFVVVVDDSKLVSGLGGSGLAMPVEVVQFCWNYNLVRLQELFKEEGCEAKLRLDGSGKPYVTDNSNYIVDLYFTTPIKDSGAAGKEIAALEGVVEHGLFLDMATAVIIAGGDGFDRLGLIFVLDTLDKASALVLITIPIMLKLLNELLHSAYSARKTAINKQNGVSRWRQRRCSVLGVSSKRSSL
;
A
#
# COMPACT_ATOMS: atom_id res chain seq x y z
N MET A 1 -2.85 14.86 -8.30
CA MET A 1 -2.24 13.70 -7.62
C MET A 1 -2.20 12.53 -8.58
N VAL A 2 -1.18 11.69 -8.48
CA VAL A 2 -1.13 10.36 -9.10
C VAL A 2 -1.51 9.32 -8.06
N LEU A 3 -2.53 8.52 -8.36
CA LEU A 3 -3.13 7.55 -7.43
C LEU A 3 -2.89 6.11 -7.90
N GLY A 4 -2.42 5.24 -7.02
CA GLY A 4 -2.45 3.80 -7.21
C GLY A 4 -3.87 3.29 -7.01
N LEU A 5 -4.45 2.69 -8.04
CA LEU A 5 -5.82 2.16 -8.03
C LEU A 5 -5.78 0.65 -7.84
N GLY A 6 -6.18 0.20 -6.65
CA GLY A 6 -6.16 -1.20 -6.21
C GLY A 6 -7.05 -2.17 -6.97
N THR A 7 -7.01 -3.45 -6.60
CA THR A 7 -7.76 -4.54 -7.24
C THR A 7 -8.58 -5.36 -6.24
N GLY A 8 -9.83 -5.66 -6.60
CA GLY A 8 -10.74 -6.48 -5.80
C GLY A 8 -12.09 -5.82 -5.59
N SER A 9 -12.98 -6.47 -4.83
CA SER A 9 -14.31 -5.94 -4.51
C SER A 9 -14.26 -4.64 -3.72
N THR A 10 -13.42 -4.56 -2.68
CA THR A 10 -13.29 -3.35 -1.84
C THR A 10 -12.68 -2.19 -2.63
N ALA A 11 -11.60 -2.44 -3.38
CA ALA A 11 -10.96 -1.43 -4.22
C ALA A 11 -11.89 -0.93 -5.34
N ALA A 12 -12.75 -1.78 -5.90
CA ALA A 12 -13.72 -1.36 -6.91
C ALA A 12 -14.66 -0.24 -6.41
N PHE A 13 -15.13 -0.30 -5.15
CA PHE A 13 -15.93 0.79 -4.57
C PHE A 13 -15.13 2.09 -4.41
N VAL A 14 -13.82 2.01 -4.15
CA VAL A 14 -12.92 3.18 -4.10
C VAL A 14 -12.80 3.80 -5.48
N VAL A 15 -12.57 2.99 -6.51
CA VAL A 15 -12.44 3.42 -7.91
C VAL A 15 -13.74 4.07 -8.41
N ASP A 16 -14.91 3.46 -8.16
CA ASP A 16 -16.22 4.05 -8.46
C ASP A 16 -16.41 5.42 -7.80
N LYS A 17 -15.98 5.55 -6.53
CA LYS A 17 -16.10 6.81 -5.79
C LYS A 17 -15.15 7.89 -6.31
N ILE A 18 -13.93 7.55 -6.70
CA ILE A 18 -12.98 8.47 -7.35
C ILE A 18 -13.58 8.97 -8.68
N GLY A 19 -14.09 8.08 -9.52
CA GLY A 19 -14.74 8.44 -10.79
C GLY A 19 -15.95 9.37 -10.58
N ALA A 20 -16.82 9.06 -9.61
CA ALA A 20 -17.96 9.91 -9.28
C ALA A 20 -17.55 11.31 -8.78
N LEU A 21 -16.46 11.41 -8.02
CA LEU A 21 -15.93 12.69 -7.51
C LEU A 21 -15.24 13.53 -8.59
N ILE A 22 -14.52 12.90 -9.52
CA ILE A 22 -13.96 13.59 -10.70
C ILE A 22 -15.10 14.13 -11.56
N LYS A 23 -16.12 13.31 -11.84
CA LYS A 23 -17.29 13.70 -12.65
C LYS A 23 -18.12 14.83 -12.05
N SER A 24 -18.16 14.97 -10.73
CA SER A 24 -18.85 16.08 -10.05
C SER A 24 -17.97 17.32 -9.83
N GLY A 25 -16.69 17.29 -10.20
CA GLY A 25 -15.73 18.35 -9.91
C GLY A 25 -15.29 18.43 -8.45
N GLY A 26 -15.63 17.44 -7.62
CA GLY A 26 -15.17 17.32 -6.24
C GLY A 26 -13.69 16.89 -6.12
N LEU A 27 -13.13 16.36 -7.20
CA LEU A 27 -11.69 16.15 -7.39
C LEU A 27 -11.29 16.68 -8.77
N THR A 28 -10.14 17.33 -8.86
CA THR A 28 -9.50 17.75 -10.11
C THR A 28 -8.06 17.23 -10.15
N ASP A 29 -7.46 17.21 -11.35
CA ASP A 29 -6.03 16.94 -11.53
C ASP A 29 -5.58 15.58 -10.95
N ILE A 30 -6.43 14.57 -11.09
CA ILE A 30 -6.18 13.18 -10.69
C ILE A 30 -5.79 12.34 -11.90
N VAL A 31 -4.74 11.53 -11.74
CA VAL A 31 -4.33 10.48 -12.69
C VAL A 31 -4.26 9.15 -11.93
N GLY A 32 -4.83 8.08 -12.48
CA GLY A 32 -4.80 6.74 -11.88
C GLY A 32 -3.78 5.81 -12.54
N VAL A 33 -3.08 5.02 -11.73
CA VAL A 33 -2.21 3.92 -12.16
C VAL A 33 -2.82 2.61 -11.62
N PRO A 34 -3.40 1.75 -12.48
CA PRO A 34 -4.17 0.58 -12.04
C PRO A 34 -3.30 -0.64 -11.71
N THR A 35 -3.65 -1.37 -10.65
CA THR A 35 -2.93 -2.60 -10.25
C THR A 35 -3.36 -3.85 -11.04
N SER A 36 -4.39 -3.77 -11.90
CA SER A 36 -4.78 -4.88 -12.79
C SER A 36 -5.45 -4.39 -14.07
N LYS A 37 -5.56 -5.26 -15.09
CA LYS A 37 -6.39 -5.00 -16.28
C LYS A 37 -7.85 -4.76 -15.90
N ARG A 38 -8.38 -5.50 -14.92
CA ARG A 38 -9.73 -5.30 -14.39
C ARG A 38 -9.94 -3.89 -13.84
N THR A 39 -9.01 -3.39 -13.03
CA THR A 39 -9.09 -2.01 -12.50
C THR A 39 -8.87 -0.97 -13.59
N GLN A 40 -7.99 -1.24 -14.56
CA GLN A 40 -7.79 -0.39 -15.74
C GLN A 40 -9.09 -0.22 -16.53
N GLU A 41 -9.80 -1.31 -16.82
CA GLU A 41 -11.09 -1.31 -17.52
C GLU A 41 -12.17 -0.56 -16.73
N GLN A 42 -12.29 -0.82 -15.41
CA GLN A 42 -13.25 -0.12 -14.55
C GLN A 42 -12.98 1.40 -14.54
N ALA A 43 -11.74 1.81 -14.24
CA ALA A 43 -11.36 3.21 -14.13
C ALA A 43 -11.52 3.97 -15.46
N ALA A 44 -11.20 3.33 -16.59
CA ALA A 44 -11.44 3.87 -17.93
C ALA A 44 -12.94 4.06 -18.20
N SER A 45 -13.80 3.11 -17.81
CA SER A 45 -15.26 3.21 -17.99
C SER A 45 -15.90 4.36 -17.21
N LEU A 46 -15.26 4.77 -16.10
CA LEU A 46 -15.66 5.89 -15.25
C LEU A 46 -15.11 7.24 -15.72
N GLY A 47 -14.24 7.27 -16.76
CA GLY A 47 -13.59 8.49 -17.24
C GLY A 47 -12.45 9.00 -16.35
N ILE A 48 -11.86 8.15 -15.51
CA ILE A 48 -10.67 8.50 -14.72
C ILE A 48 -9.47 8.58 -15.69
N PRO A 49 -8.69 9.68 -15.72
CA PRO A 49 -7.46 9.73 -16.52
C PRO A 49 -6.47 8.68 -16.05
N LEU A 50 -5.92 7.88 -16.95
CA LEU A 50 -5.03 6.76 -16.61
C LEU A 50 -3.59 6.96 -17.07
N SER A 51 -2.66 6.32 -16.37
CA SER A 51 -1.25 6.25 -16.72
C SER A 51 -0.60 4.95 -16.22
N THR A 52 0.72 4.85 -16.35
CA THR A 52 1.54 3.68 -15.97
C THR A 52 2.71 4.12 -15.08
N LEU A 53 3.36 3.17 -14.40
CA LEU A 53 4.59 3.43 -13.64
C LEU A 53 5.74 3.95 -14.53
N ASP A 54 5.80 3.56 -15.80
CA ASP A 54 6.82 4.08 -16.74
C ASP A 54 6.69 5.60 -16.97
N ALA A 55 5.47 6.11 -16.96
CA ALA A 55 5.17 7.54 -17.14
C ALA A 55 5.12 8.31 -15.82
N HIS A 56 4.70 7.66 -14.73
CA HIS A 56 4.65 8.21 -13.37
C HIS A 56 5.29 7.19 -12.39
N PRO A 57 6.63 7.21 -12.22
CA PRO A 57 7.34 6.25 -11.37
C PRO A 57 7.23 6.54 -9.86
N HIS A 58 6.56 7.63 -9.48
CA HIS A 58 6.29 8.02 -8.11
C HIS A 58 4.82 8.46 -7.98
N LEU A 59 4.12 7.92 -6.99
CA LEU A 59 2.69 8.12 -6.74
C LEU A 59 2.48 8.81 -5.39
N ASP A 60 1.47 9.66 -5.28
CA ASP A 60 1.17 10.36 -4.01
C ASP A 60 0.49 9.43 -2.98
N LEU A 61 -0.27 8.45 -3.46
CA LEU A 61 -1.11 7.57 -2.65
C LEU A 61 -1.58 6.33 -3.46
N ALA A 62 -1.36 5.12 -2.95
CA ALA A 62 -2.11 3.94 -3.35
C ALA A 62 -3.27 3.66 -2.38
N ILE A 63 -4.41 3.20 -2.91
CA ILE A 63 -5.52 2.67 -2.12
C ILE A 63 -5.90 1.30 -2.68
N ASP A 64 -5.80 0.26 -1.85
CA ASP A 64 -6.20 -1.11 -2.20
C ASP A 64 -6.83 -1.84 -1.01
N GLY A 65 -7.39 -3.02 -1.25
CA GLY A 65 -7.75 -3.97 -0.20
C GLY A 65 -6.61 -4.92 0.16
N ALA A 66 -6.85 -5.70 1.21
CA ALA A 66 -6.05 -6.84 1.60
C ALA A 66 -6.92 -8.09 1.81
N ASP A 67 -6.27 -9.25 1.73
CA ASP A 67 -6.85 -10.57 1.97
C ASP A 67 -6.69 -11.00 3.43
N GLU A 68 -5.60 -10.60 4.07
CA GLU A 68 -5.37 -10.67 5.52
C GLU A 68 -4.60 -9.41 5.98
N VAL A 69 -4.80 -8.99 7.23
CA VAL A 69 -4.06 -7.92 7.91
C VAL A 69 -3.66 -8.41 9.30
N ASP A 70 -2.37 -8.35 9.63
CA ASP A 70 -1.86 -8.73 10.96
C ASP A 70 -1.73 -7.52 11.92
N PRO A 71 -1.36 -7.72 13.20
CA PRO A 71 -1.20 -6.63 14.17
C PRO A 71 -0.08 -5.62 13.87
N ASN A 72 0.86 -5.96 12.98
CA ASN A 72 1.95 -5.09 12.52
C ASN A 72 1.55 -4.26 11.28
N LEU A 73 0.35 -4.48 10.74
CA LEU A 73 -0.13 -3.99 9.44
C LEU A 73 0.58 -4.63 8.23
N ASP A 74 1.26 -5.76 8.44
CA ASP A 74 1.70 -6.62 7.34
C ASP A 74 0.47 -7.33 6.75
N LEU A 75 0.53 -7.67 5.45
CA LEU A 75 -0.64 -8.12 4.68
C LEU A 75 -0.40 -9.45 3.96
N VAL A 76 -1.48 -10.21 3.79
CA VAL A 76 -1.65 -11.09 2.61
C VAL A 76 -2.50 -10.36 1.58
N LYS A 77 -2.09 -10.41 0.31
CA LYS A 77 -2.81 -9.88 -0.86
C LYS A 77 -2.81 -10.88 -2.02
N GLY A 78 -3.38 -10.52 -3.17
CA GLY A 78 -3.27 -11.33 -4.38
C GLY A 78 -4.24 -12.51 -4.54
N ARG A 79 -5.23 -12.73 -3.66
CA ARG A 79 -6.28 -13.74 -3.92
C ARG A 79 -7.07 -13.42 -5.19
N GLY A 80 -7.12 -12.15 -5.59
CA GLY A 80 -7.61 -11.70 -6.91
C GLY A 80 -6.67 -11.94 -8.11
N GLY A 81 -5.40 -12.27 -7.89
CA GLY A 81 -4.43 -12.65 -8.93
C GLY A 81 -3.57 -11.53 -9.52
N ALA A 82 -3.54 -10.34 -8.92
CA ALA A 82 -2.81 -9.17 -9.41
C ALA A 82 -1.56 -8.78 -8.59
N LEU A 83 -1.11 -9.66 -7.67
CA LEU A 83 -0.12 -9.37 -6.62
C LEU A 83 1.17 -8.67 -7.07
N LEU A 84 1.77 -9.06 -8.21
CA LEU A 84 2.98 -8.40 -8.70
C LEU A 84 2.73 -6.92 -9.02
N ARG A 85 1.62 -6.62 -9.70
CA ARG A 85 1.27 -5.26 -10.11
C ARG A 85 0.78 -4.42 -8.93
N GLU A 86 0.03 -5.03 -8.01
CA GLU A 86 -0.30 -4.44 -6.70
C GLU A 86 0.99 -3.97 -6.00
N LYS A 87 1.94 -4.88 -5.79
CA LYS A 87 3.18 -4.58 -5.06
C LYS A 87 4.03 -3.51 -5.75
N MET A 88 4.18 -3.57 -7.07
CA MET A 88 4.94 -2.57 -7.83
C MET A 88 4.36 -1.16 -7.70
N VAL A 89 3.02 -1.02 -7.75
CA VAL A 89 2.35 0.29 -7.67
C VAL A 89 2.33 0.83 -6.24
N GLU A 90 2.09 -0.05 -5.27
CA GLU A 90 2.05 0.32 -3.85
C GLU A 90 3.44 0.70 -3.32
N ALA A 91 4.50 -0.05 -3.70
CA ALA A 91 5.88 0.29 -3.36
C ALA A 91 6.40 1.58 -4.05
N ALA A 92 5.77 2.00 -5.15
CA ALA A 92 6.06 3.27 -5.82
C ALA A 92 5.29 4.48 -5.23
N SER A 93 4.50 4.28 -4.16
CA SER A 93 3.64 5.29 -3.58
C SER A 93 4.18 5.86 -2.27
N ASP A 94 4.16 7.19 -2.11
CA ASP A 94 4.53 7.90 -0.87
C ASP A 94 3.69 7.47 0.34
N LYS A 95 2.48 6.95 0.09
CA LYS A 95 1.57 6.38 1.07
C LYS A 95 0.81 5.21 0.46
N PHE A 96 0.61 4.16 1.24
CA PHE A 96 -0.29 3.06 0.91
C PHE A 96 -1.36 2.93 2.00
N VAL A 97 -2.62 3.10 1.61
CA VAL A 97 -3.79 2.97 2.51
C VAL A 97 -4.55 1.71 2.14
N VAL A 98 -4.62 0.79 3.09
CA VAL A 98 -5.37 -0.46 2.95
C VAL A 98 -6.80 -0.26 3.43
N VAL A 99 -7.79 -0.81 2.72
CA VAL A 99 -9.21 -0.78 3.12
C VAL A 99 -9.77 -2.20 3.21
N VAL A 100 -10.23 -2.59 4.39
CA VAL A 100 -10.77 -3.92 4.68
C VAL A 100 -12.02 -3.86 5.55
N ASP A 101 -12.78 -4.94 5.57
CA ASP A 101 -13.71 -5.27 6.63
C ASP A 101 -13.03 -6.04 7.78
N ASP A 102 -13.67 -6.11 8.95
CA ASP A 102 -13.10 -6.76 10.15
C ASP A 102 -12.80 -8.26 9.98
N SER A 103 -13.42 -8.95 9.03
CA SER A 103 -13.13 -10.37 8.75
C SER A 103 -11.73 -10.64 8.18
N LYS A 104 -11.00 -9.59 7.75
CA LYS A 104 -9.63 -9.71 7.23
C LYS A 104 -8.56 -9.67 8.32
N LEU A 105 -8.93 -9.38 9.57
CA LEU A 105 -7.97 -9.31 10.67
C LEU A 105 -7.54 -10.71 11.10
N VAL A 106 -6.23 -10.94 11.18
CA VAL A 106 -5.62 -12.19 11.64
C VAL A 106 -4.64 -11.93 12.79
N SER A 107 -4.37 -12.94 13.61
CA SER A 107 -3.33 -12.84 14.65
C SER A 107 -1.90 -12.95 14.10
N GLY A 108 -1.77 -13.42 12.86
CA GLY A 108 -0.52 -13.54 12.09
C GLY A 108 -0.84 -14.06 10.68
N LEU A 109 0.00 -13.74 9.70
CA LEU A 109 -0.24 -14.04 8.28
C LEU A 109 -0.33 -15.55 8.00
N GLY A 110 -1.18 -15.93 7.05
CA GLY A 110 -1.61 -17.31 6.80
C GLY A 110 -2.67 -17.79 7.81
N GLY A 111 -2.96 -17.01 8.85
CA GLY A 111 -3.85 -17.38 9.95
C GLY A 111 -5.33 -17.51 9.58
N SER A 112 -5.77 -17.04 8.40
CA SER A 112 -7.15 -17.24 7.96
C SER A 112 -7.39 -18.64 7.37
N GLY A 113 -6.35 -19.47 7.18
CA GLY A 113 -6.44 -20.79 6.55
C GLY A 113 -6.82 -20.77 5.05
N LEU A 114 -6.86 -19.58 4.45
CA LEU A 114 -7.10 -19.38 3.01
C LEU A 114 -5.77 -19.09 2.29
N ALA A 115 -5.80 -19.04 0.97
CA ALA A 115 -4.61 -18.95 0.13
C ALA A 115 -3.70 -17.74 0.46
N MET A 116 -2.42 -18.00 0.68
CA MET A 116 -1.33 -17.02 0.52
C MET A 116 -0.68 -17.27 -0.86
N PRO A 117 -0.85 -16.37 -1.84
CA PRO A 117 -0.49 -16.68 -3.23
C PRO A 117 0.99 -16.43 -3.55
N VAL A 118 1.60 -17.25 -4.40
CA VAL A 118 2.96 -17.03 -4.95
C VAL A 118 2.88 -17.08 -6.48
N GLU A 119 3.25 -15.99 -7.16
CA GLU A 119 3.33 -15.92 -8.62
C GLU A 119 4.63 -16.59 -9.09
N VAL A 120 4.54 -17.56 -9.99
CA VAL A 120 5.66 -18.37 -10.49
C VAL A 120 5.64 -18.47 -12.01
N VAL A 121 6.81 -18.54 -12.63
CA VAL A 121 6.92 -18.78 -14.08
C VAL A 121 6.30 -20.14 -14.44
N GLN A 122 5.75 -20.25 -15.65
CA GLN A 122 5.09 -21.49 -16.08
C GLN A 122 6.07 -22.66 -16.26
N PHE A 123 7.34 -22.38 -16.56
CA PHE A 123 8.36 -23.42 -16.72
C PHE A 123 8.61 -24.12 -15.39
N CYS A 124 8.37 -25.44 -15.35
CA CYS A 124 8.57 -26.28 -14.17
C CYS A 124 7.86 -25.79 -12.89
N TRP A 125 6.72 -25.08 -12.99
CA TRP A 125 5.95 -24.57 -11.83
C TRP A 125 5.73 -25.61 -10.71
N ASN A 126 5.56 -26.89 -11.06
CA ASN A 126 5.33 -27.98 -10.10
C ASN A 126 6.56 -28.27 -9.22
N TYR A 127 7.77 -27.96 -9.70
CA TYR A 127 8.98 -27.98 -8.86
C TYR A 127 8.86 -26.90 -7.77
N ASN A 128 8.50 -25.67 -8.13
CA ASN A 128 8.33 -24.59 -7.16
C ASN A 128 7.17 -24.87 -6.19
N LEU A 129 6.07 -25.50 -6.61
CA LEU A 129 5.02 -25.97 -5.70
C LEU A 129 5.59 -26.87 -4.60
N VAL A 130 6.35 -27.91 -4.98
CA VAL A 130 6.95 -28.85 -4.01
C VAL A 130 7.97 -28.15 -3.10
N ARG A 131 8.77 -27.22 -3.64
CA ARG A 131 9.76 -26.44 -2.86
C ARG A 131 9.09 -25.52 -1.85
N LEU A 132 8.03 -24.81 -2.24
CA LEU A 132 7.25 -23.93 -1.36
C LEU A 132 6.53 -24.72 -0.27
N GLN A 133 6.00 -25.91 -0.56
CA GLN A 133 5.36 -26.75 0.46
C GLN A 133 6.37 -27.28 1.49
N GLU A 134 7.54 -27.71 1.05
CA GLU A 134 8.62 -28.18 1.94
C GLU A 134 9.17 -27.07 2.84
N LEU A 135 9.22 -25.83 2.34
CA LEU A 135 9.66 -24.65 3.09
C LEU A 135 8.78 -24.39 4.33
N PHE A 136 7.46 -24.60 4.21
CA PHE A 136 6.47 -24.33 5.27
C PHE A 136 5.82 -25.58 5.85
N LYS A 137 6.52 -26.71 5.81
CA LYS A 137 6.01 -28.00 6.30
C LYS A 137 5.70 -27.99 7.81
N GLU A 138 6.41 -27.18 8.59
CA GLU A 138 6.22 -27.11 10.04
C GLU A 138 4.97 -26.33 10.44
N GLU A 139 4.52 -25.41 9.59
CA GLU A 139 3.28 -24.64 9.69
C GLU A 139 2.07 -25.44 9.14
N GLY A 140 2.33 -26.67 8.66
CA GLY A 140 1.37 -27.57 8.02
C GLY A 140 0.90 -27.07 6.65
N CYS A 141 1.77 -26.43 5.87
CA CYS A 141 1.41 -25.88 4.57
C CYS A 141 0.99 -26.97 3.57
N GLU A 142 -0.13 -26.74 2.88
CA GLU A 142 -0.53 -27.43 1.66
C GLU A 142 -0.39 -26.46 0.48
N ALA A 143 0.32 -26.85 -0.58
CA ALA A 143 0.53 -26.01 -1.77
C ALA A 143 -0.29 -26.53 -2.95
N LYS A 144 -1.01 -25.64 -3.64
CA LYS A 144 -1.87 -25.98 -4.79
C LYS A 144 -1.62 -25.04 -5.95
N LEU A 145 -1.62 -25.54 -7.17
CA LEU A 145 -1.72 -24.69 -8.35
C LEU A 145 -3.12 -24.05 -8.38
N ARG A 146 -3.19 -22.72 -8.47
CA ARG A 146 -4.46 -22.01 -8.66
C ARG A 146 -5.06 -22.39 -10.00
N LEU A 147 -6.34 -22.77 -10.00
CA LEU A 147 -7.10 -23.07 -11.20
C LEU A 147 -8.12 -21.96 -11.52
N ASP A 148 -8.41 -21.77 -12.79
CA ASP A 148 -9.50 -20.93 -13.27
C ASP A 148 -10.87 -21.63 -13.17
N GLY A 149 -11.94 -20.90 -13.50
CA GLY A 149 -13.32 -21.45 -13.49
C GLY A 149 -13.58 -22.58 -14.50
N SER A 150 -12.62 -22.92 -15.36
CA SER A 150 -12.65 -24.07 -16.27
C SER A 150 -11.80 -25.26 -15.79
N GLY A 151 -11.15 -25.14 -14.63
CA GLY A 151 -10.25 -26.16 -14.08
C GLY A 151 -8.85 -26.19 -14.72
N LYS A 152 -8.47 -25.15 -15.48
CA LYS A 152 -7.13 -25.00 -16.07
C LYS A 152 -6.24 -24.14 -15.15
N PRO A 153 -4.90 -24.20 -15.27
CA PRO A 153 -4.01 -23.29 -14.55
C PRO A 153 -4.43 -21.83 -14.73
N TYR A 154 -4.61 -21.10 -13.62
CA TYR A 154 -4.88 -19.67 -13.63
C TYR A 154 -3.67 -18.92 -14.19
N VAL A 155 -3.91 -17.99 -15.11
CA VAL A 155 -2.88 -17.17 -15.76
C VAL A 155 -2.99 -15.73 -15.26
N THR A 156 -1.91 -15.21 -14.67
CA THR A 156 -1.88 -13.81 -14.18
C THR A 156 -1.90 -12.81 -15.32
N ASP A 157 -2.10 -11.53 -14.97
CA ASP A 157 -2.01 -10.43 -15.93
C ASP A 157 -0.64 -10.34 -16.64
N ASN A 158 0.39 -10.96 -16.06
CA ASN A 158 1.78 -11.01 -16.52
C ASN A 158 2.15 -12.36 -17.15
N SER A 159 1.15 -13.21 -17.44
CA SER A 159 1.31 -14.54 -18.05
C SER A 159 2.07 -15.59 -17.21
N ASN A 160 2.09 -15.43 -15.89
CA ASN A 160 2.60 -16.42 -14.95
C ASN A 160 1.47 -17.32 -14.40
N TYR A 161 1.84 -18.32 -13.61
CA TYR A 161 0.91 -19.09 -12.78
C TYR A 161 0.96 -18.63 -11.33
N ILE A 162 0.00 -19.08 -10.52
CA ILE A 162 0.00 -18.90 -9.07
C ILE A 162 -0.01 -20.25 -8.36
N VAL A 163 0.90 -20.43 -7.41
CA VAL A 163 0.81 -21.47 -6.38
C VAL A 163 0.22 -20.85 -5.13
N ASP A 164 -0.93 -21.34 -4.70
CA ASP A 164 -1.58 -20.95 -3.46
C ASP A 164 -1.09 -21.82 -2.30
N LEU A 165 -0.60 -21.19 -1.23
CA LEU A 165 -0.16 -21.84 0.00
C LEU A 165 -1.25 -21.71 1.06
N TYR A 166 -1.65 -22.83 1.66
CA TYR A 166 -2.69 -22.89 2.70
C TYR A 166 -2.07 -23.39 3.99
N PHE A 167 -2.16 -22.59 5.06
CA PHE A 167 -1.48 -22.88 6.32
C PHE A 167 -2.46 -23.39 7.39
N THR A 168 -2.00 -24.30 8.25
CA THR A 168 -2.76 -24.74 9.43
C THR A 168 -2.47 -23.92 10.68
N THR A 169 -1.34 -23.21 10.68
CA THR A 169 -0.91 -22.28 11.74
C THR A 169 -0.28 -21.05 11.08
N PRO A 170 -0.35 -19.85 11.70
CA PRO A 170 0.25 -18.65 11.13
C PRO A 170 1.75 -18.81 10.85
N ILE A 171 2.23 -18.11 9.82
CA ILE A 171 3.65 -18.05 9.44
C ILE A 171 4.45 -17.48 10.63
N LYS A 172 5.45 -18.24 11.11
CA LYS A 172 6.21 -17.90 12.33
C LYS A 172 7.01 -16.60 12.21
N ASP A 173 7.63 -16.37 11.04
CA ASP A 173 8.41 -15.17 10.72
C ASP A 173 8.10 -14.78 9.26
N SER A 174 7.23 -13.79 9.09
CA SER A 174 6.84 -13.27 7.77
C SER A 174 8.02 -12.70 6.99
N GLY A 175 8.94 -12.02 7.68
CA GLY A 175 10.11 -11.36 7.11
C GLY A 175 11.21 -12.31 6.65
N ALA A 176 11.34 -13.48 7.28
CA ALA A 176 12.14 -14.60 6.77
C ALA A 176 11.43 -15.29 5.60
N ALA A 177 10.15 -15.64 5.79
CA ALA A 177 9.33 -16.34 4.78
C ALA A 177 9.32 -15.62 3.43
N GLY A 178 9.11 -14.30 3.41
CA GLY A 178 9.14 -13.52 2.15
C GLY A 178 10.48 -13.60 1.43
N LYS A 179 11.60 -13.46 2.16
CA LYS A 179 12.95 -13.56 1.58
C LYS A 179 13.23 -14.96 1.04
N GLU A 180 12.81 -16.00 1.75
CA GLU A 180 13.03 -17.39 1.35
C GLU A 180 12.17 -17.77 0.14
N ILE A 181 10.92 -17.30 0.06
CA ILE A 181 10.08 -17.45 -1.14
C ILE A 181 10.70 -16.72 -2.33
N ALA A 182 11.08 -15.45 -2.17
CA ALA A 182 11.65 -14.63 -3.23
C ALA A 182 13.02 -15.13 -3.73
N ALA A 183 13.73 -15.93 -2.94
CA ALA A 183 15.02 -16.53 -3.30
C ALA A 183 14.90 -17.80 -4.18
N LEU A 184 13.71 -18.40 -4.33
CA LEU A 184 13.53 -19.60 -5.15
C LEU A 184 13.49 -19.27 -6.65
N GLU A 185 14.30 -19.97 -7.45
CA GLU A 185 14.40 -19.71 -8.88
C GLU A 185 13.07 -19.95 -9.61
N GLY A 186 12.59 -18.93 -10.32
CA GLY A 186 11.30 -18.98 -11.03
C GLY A 186 10.09 -18.61 -10.17
N VAL A 187 10.26 -18.25 -8.89
CA VAL A 187 9.32 -17.34 -8.23
C VAL A 187 9.46 -15.96 -8.87
N VAL A 188 8.33 -15.28 -9.06
CA VAL A 188 8.25 -13.93 -9.62
C VAL A 188 7.94 -12.94 -8.50
N GLU A 189 6.95 -13.22 -7.67
CA GLU A 189 6.56 -12.41 -6.50
C GLU A 189 5.62 -13.20 -5.58
N HIS A 190 5.43 -12.76 -4.33
CA HIS A 190 4.58 -13.41 -3.33
C HIS A 190 3.54 -12.48 -2.68
N GLY A 191 2.49 -13.07 -2.14
CA GLY A 191 1.34 -12.41 -1.51
C GLY A 191 1.61 -11.76 -0.16
N LEU A 192 2.79 -11.98 0.44
CA LEU A 192 3.23 -11.26 1.64
C LEU A 192 3.67 -9.83 1.28
N PHE A 193 3.01 -8.81 1.83
CA PHE A 193 3.34 -7.39 1.66
C PHE A 193 3.70 -6.85 3.04
N LEU A 194 4.99 -6.66 3.28
CA LEU A 194 5.57 -6.47 4.61
C LEU A 194 6.20 -5.08 4.72
N ASP A 195 5.97 -4.36 5.81
CA ASP A 195 6.44 -2.96 6.01
C ASP A 195 6.02 -2.01 4.85
N MET A 196 4.86 -2.27 4.23
CA MET A 196 4.33 -1.50 3.09
C MET A 196 3.13 -0.61 3.46
N ALA A 197 2.23 -1.09 4.31
CA ALA A 197 1.01 -0.35 4.64
C ALA A 197 1.33 0.87 5.51
N THR A 198 1.03 2.07 5.03
CA THR A 198 1.13 3.30 5.83
C THR A 198 -0.01 3.41 6.84
N ALA A 199 -1.19 2.87 6.50
CA ALA A 199 -2.33 2.77 7.38
C ALA A 199 -3.36 1.75 6.87
N VAL A 200 -4.21 1.27 7.77
CA VAL A 200 -5.33 0.36 7.46
C VAL A 200 -6.64 1.00 7.96
N ILE A 201 -7.67 0.98 7.11
CA ILE A 201 -9.04 1.40 7.42
C ILE A 201 -9.90 0.14 7.49
N ILE A 202 -10.48 -0.10 8.67
CA ILE A 202 -11.26 -1.32 8.97
C ILE A 202 -12.74 -0.95 9.14
N ALA A 203 -13.64 -1.57 8.37
CA ALA A 203 -15.08 -1.43 8.52
C ALA A 203 -15.66 -2.61 9.33
N GLY A 204 -16.22 -2.32 10.52
CA GLY A 204 -16.76 -3.32 11.44
C GLY A 204 -18.29 -3.30 11.62
N GLY A 205 -18.83 -4.41 12.13
CA GLY A 205 -20.28 -4.67 12.20
C GLY A 205 -21.10 -3.74 13.10
N ASP A 206 -20.58 -3.31 14.25
CA ASP A 206 -21.27 -2.44 15.22
C ASP A 206 -21.06 -0.93 14.94
N GLY A 207 -20.50 -0.61 13.77
CA GLY A 207 -19.84 0.67 13.49
C GLY A 207 -18.34 0.61 13.80
N PHE A 208 -17.66 1.76 13.72
CA PHE A 208 -16.22 1.88 13.98
C PHE A 208 -15.89 1.84 15.49
N ASP A 209 -16.30 0.78 16.19
CA ASP A 209 -16.05 0.62 17.63
C ASP A 209 -14.99 -0.47 17.89
N ARG A 210 -13.77 0.01 18.20
CA ARG A 210 -12.70 -0.70 18.94
C ARG A 210 -12.03 -1.93 18.29
N LEU A 211 -11.13 -1.66 17.35
CA LEU A 211 -9.69 -1.96 17.52
C LEU A 211 -8.88 -1.34 16.37
N GLY A 212 -7.96 -0.42 16.68
CA GLY A 212 -6.90 -0.02 15.76
C GLY A 212 -7.28 0.82 14.54
N LEU A 213 -7.91 1.99 14.70
CA LEU A 213 -7.57 3.10 13.80
C LEU A 213 -6.11 3.49 14.08
N ILE A 214 -5.14 2.98 13.31
CA ILE A 214 -3.80 3.56 13.28
C ILE A 214 -3.78 4.67 12.22
N PHE A 215 -4.40 5.79 12.61
CA PHE A 215 -3.96 7.11 12.22
C PHE A 215 -3.89 7.95 13.49
N VAL A 216 -2.75 8.61 13.73
CA VAL A 216 -2.76 9.78 14.61
C VAL A 216 -3.52 10.87 13.87
N LEU A 217 -4.80 11.05 14.18
CA LEU A 217 -5.58 12.29 14.11
C LEU A 217 -7.00 12.06 14.65
N ASP A 218 -7.53 13.06 15.36
CA ASP A 218 -8.70 12.95 16.24
C ASP A 218 -10.07 13.00 15.51
N THR A 219 -11.04 12.25 16.04
CA THR A 219 -12.52 12.37 15.88
C THR A 219 -13.18 12.17 14.50
N LEU A 220 -14.14 11.23 14.40
CA LEU A 220 -15.60 11.48 14.18
C LEU A 220 -16.41 10.17 14.04
N ASP A 221 -17.74 10.27 14.17
CA ASP A 221 -18.64 9.18 14.61
C ASP A 221 -19.46 8.45 13.49
N LYS A 222 -19.67 7.14 13.74
CA LYS A 222 -20.68 6.15 13.28
C LYS A 222 -21.26 6.06 11.84
N ALA A 223 -21.00 4.87 11.28
CA ALA A 223 -21.94 3.89 10.69
C ALA A 223 -22.33 3.92 9.20
N SER A 224 -22.14 2.76 8.57
CA SER A 224 -22.77 2.17 7.36
C SER A 224 -22.83 2.94 6.03
N ALA A 225 -22.63 4.26 6.01
CA ALA A 225 -22.42 5.06 4.80
C ALA A 225 -20.94 5.43 4.60
N LEU A 226 -20.05 4.95 5.48
CA LEU A 226 -18.79 5.64 5.74
C LEU A 226 -17.73 5.49 4.64
N VAL A 227 -17.61 4.37 3.92
CA VAL A 227 -16.66 4.27 2.77
C VAL A 227 -16.99 5.30 1.68
N LEU A 228 -18.28 5.60 1.49
CA LEU A 228 -18.78 6.62 0.56
C LEU A 228 -18.61 8.06 1.06
N ILE A 229 -18.40 8.28 2.37
CA ILE A 229 -18.27 9.59 3.01
C ILE A 229 -16.80 9.91 3.36
N THR A 230 -15.99 8.91 3.71
CA THR A 230 -14.58 9.09 4.03
C THR A 230 -13.75 9.34 2.80
N ILE A 231 -13.98 8.75 1.60
CA ILE A 231 -13.10 9.04 0.45
C ILE A 231 -13.02 10.55 0.11
N PRO A 232 -14.12 11.33 0.02
CA PRO A 232 -14.04 12.78 -0.13
C PRO A 232 -13.35 13.48 1.05
N ILE A 233 -13.65 13.08 2.28
CA ILE A 233 -13.10 13.72 3.50
C ILE A 233 -11.62 13.37 3.69
N MET A 234 -11.21 12.14 3.36
CA MET A 234 -9.85 11.60 3.39
C MET A 234 -9.03 12.22 2.28
N LEU A 235 -9.52 12.30 1.04
CA LEU A 235 -8.81 13.00 -0.05
C LEU A 235 -8.72 14.51 0.23
N LYS A 236 -9.74 15.11 0.87
CA LYS A 236 -9.70 16.52 1.29
C LYS A 236 -8.76 16.74 2.48
N LEU A 237 -8.74 15.86 3.48
CA LEU A 237 -7.78 15.86 4.59
C LEU A 237 -6.36 15.61 4.08
N LEU A 238 -6.15 14.68 3.14
CA LEU A 238 -4.86 14.48 2.47
C LEU A 238 -4.46 15.75 1.71
N ASN A 239 -5.36 16.40 0.98
CA ASN A 239 -5.07 17.64 0.26
C ASN A 239 -4.76 18.82 1.21
N GLU A 240 -5.48 18.94 2.34
CA GLU A 240 -5.24 19.94 3.39
C GLU A 240 -3.94 19.66 4.16
N LEU A 241 -3.62 18.39 4.44
CA LEU A 241 -2.34 17.97 5.03
C LEU A 241 -1.16 18.19 4.07
N LEU A 242 -1.34 17.94 2.76
CA LEU A 242 -0.35 18.25 1.72
C LEU A 242 -0.13 19.77 1.61
N HIS A 243 -1.19 20.59 1.65
CA HIS A 243 -1.07 22.05 1.68
C HIS A 243 -0.40 22.57 2.96
N SER A 244 -0.71 21.98 4.12
CA SER A 244 -0.06 22.27 5.39
C SER A 244 1.44 21.94 5.35
N ALA A 245 1.81 20.74 4.88
CA ALA A 245 3.19 20.31 4.73
C ALA A 245 3.96 21.16 3.70
N TYR A 246 3.33 21.55 2.59
CA TYR A 246 3.94 22.41 1.58
C TYR A 246 4.17 23.84 2.11
N SER A 247 3.21 24.40 2.84
CA SER A 247 3.35 25.71 3.51
C SER A 247 4.41 25.69 4.63
N ALA A 248 4.47 24.59 5.40
CA ALA A 248 5.49 24.35 6.42
C ALA A 248 6.89 24.22 5.81
N ARG A 249 7.07 23.50 4.69
CA ARG A 249 8.34 23.47 3.95
C ARG A 249 8.71 24.85 3.39
N LYS A 250 7.75 25.59 2.84
CA LYS A 250 8.00 26.94 2.30
C LYS A 250 8.39 27.95 3.38
N THR A 251 7.84 27.84 4.60
CA THR A 251 8.28 28.64 5.76
C THR A 251 9.57 28.12 6.40
N ALA A 252 9.85 26.82 6.41
CA ALA A 252 11.12 26.27 6.88
C ALA A 252 12.30 26.67 5.95
N ILE A 253 12.12 26.58 4.63
CA ILE A 253 13.10 26.99 3.63
C ILE A 253 13.31 28.51 3.66
N ASN A 254 12.24 29.31 3.81
CA ASN A 254 12.39 30.76 4.02
C ASN A 254 13.03 31.12 5.37
N LYS A 255 12.85 30.32 6.43
CA LYS A 255 13.58 30.49 7.70
C LYS A 255 15.06 30.13 7.55
N GLN A 256 15.42 29.04 6.88
CA GLN A 256 16.83 28.70 6.61
C GLN A 256 17.52 29.76 5.73
N ASN A 257 16.83 30.25 4.68
CA ASN A 257 17.32 31.35 3.83
C ASN A 257 17.31 32.73 4.54
N GLY A 258 16.51 32.90 5.59
CA GLY A 258 16.58 34.07 6.47
C GLY A 258 17.77 34.02 7.45
N VAL A 259 18.06 32.83 8.00
CA VAL A 259 19.15 32.62 8.98
C VAL A 259 20.53 32.75 8.32
N SER A 260 20.69 32.38 7.05
CA SER A 260 21.94 32.61 6.30
C SER A 260 22.28 34.10 6.16
N ARG A 261 21.28 34.97 5.93
CA ARG A 261 21.47 36.44 5.89
C ARG A 261 21.80 37.06 7.25
N TRP A 262 21.33 36.48 8.36
CA TRP A 262 21.67 36.96 9.70
C TRP A 262 23.09 36.58 10.16
N ARG A 263 23.65 35.46 9.68
CA ARG A 263 25.03 35.06 10.04
C ARG A 263 26.13 35.86 9.33
N GLN A 264 25.87 36.48 8.18
CA GLN A 264 26.87 37.32 7.48
C GLN A 264 27.05 38.74 8.05
N ARG A 265 26.21 39.20 8.99
CA ARG A 265 26.29 40.56 9.58
C ARG A 265 26.92 40.64 10.98
N ARG A 266 27.62 39.60 11.45
CA ARG A 266 28.29 39.59 12.77
C ARG A 266 29.81 39.30 12.76
N CYS A 267 30.49 39.39 11.63
CA CYS A 267 31.96 39.25 11.54
C CYS A 267 32.73 40.58 11.42
N SER A 268 32.13 41.72 11.76
CA SER A 268 32.77 43.05 11.61
C SER A 268 32.71 43.97 12.84
N VAL A 269 32.20 43.49 13.98
CA VAL A 269 32.18 44.27 15.24
C VAL A 269 32.59 43.38 16.41
N LEU A 270 33.88 43.41 16.77
CA LEU A 270 34.41 43.29 18.13
C LEU A 270 35.93 43.55 18.08
N GLY A 271 36.31 44.82 17.90
CA GLY A 271 37.68 45.26 18.15
C GLY A 271 37.92 45.35 19.65
N VAL A 272 38.73 44.45 20.21
CA VAL A 272 39.16 44.53 21.61
C VAL A 272 40.62 44.99 21.64
N SER A 273 40.82 46.27 21.98
CA SER A 273 42.14 46.78 22.36
C SER A 273 42.36 46.60 23.85
N SER A 274 43.35 45.80 24.24
CA SER A 274 43.98 45.89 25.56
C SER A 274 45.28 46.70 25.45
N LYS A 275 45.54 47.61 26.40
CA LYS A 275 46.70 48.50 26.38
C LYS A 275 47.20 48.72 27.81
N ARG A 276 48.53 48.57 28.01
CA ARG A 276 49.32 48.90 29.23
C ARG A 276 49.05 47.95 30.43
N SER A 277 49.98 47.67 31.35
CA SER A 277 51.47 47.76 31.43
C SER A 277 51.92 46.86 32.63
N SER A 278 53.16 46.73 33.11
CA SER A 278 54.41 47.52 32.99
C SER A 278 55.63 46.66 33.39
N LEU A 279 56.86 47.17 33.14
CA LEU A 279 58.20 46.57 33.35
C LEU A 279 58.61 45.53 32.30
#